data_AF-A0A098LP11-F1
#
_entry.id   AF-A0A098LP11-F1
#
_cell.length_a   1.000
_cell.length_b   1.000
_cell.length_c   1.000
_cell.angle_alpha   90.00
_cell.angle_beta   90.00
_cell.angle_gamma   90.00
#
_symmetry.space_group_name_H-M   'P 1'
#
loop_
_entity.id
_entity.type
_entity.pdbx_description
1 polymer ?
#
loop_
_entity_poly.entity_id
_entity_poly.type
_entity_poly.pdbx_seq_one_letter_code
_entity_poly.pdbx_strand_id
1 'polypeptide(L)'
;MTEFIRVFANFYLDAYEKYHNNTLESDSPWFNAFETGKKKHTILQHLLLGVNAHVNYDLSNTCVVISPGKEIINLSKDYFKINQILSVAIVQLEKDIFYLSPVLGTLAKMIPKLERKLLNFSVSVARAKSCECACIQAMSDEKGKAEAREGSKAMAQEIGNRIMNPGLLANFAVFIIGITEVRGMKKNIEVLEMQE
;
A
#
# COMPACT_ATOMS: atom_id res chain seq x y z
N MET A 1 -1.73 -11.43 18.29
CA MET A 1 -1.03 -10.27 17.67
C MET A 1 0.23 -10.70 16.91
N THR A 2 1.17 -11.41 17.54
CA THR A 2 2.38 -11.92 16.86
C THR A 2 2.07 -12.75 15.61
N GLU A 3 1.12 -13.67 15.70
CA GLU A 3 0.73 -14.52 14.57
C GLU A 3 0.14 -13.72 13.40
N PHE A 4 -0.65 -12.69 13.68
CA PHE A 4 -1.19 -11.79 12.66
C PHE A 4 -0.05 -11.07 11.92
N ILE A 5 0.91 -10.51 12.65
CA ILE A 5 2.06 -9.81 12.06
C ILE A 5 2.89 -10.76 11.19
N ARG A 6 3.09 -12.00 11.67
CA ARG A 6 3.81 -13.05 10.93
C ARG A 6 3.12 -13.39 9.61
N VAL A 7 1.82 -13.71 9.65
CA VAL A 7 1.05 -14.05 8.44
C VAL A 7 1.02 -12.86 7.49
N PHE A 8 0.81 -11.64 8.01
CA PHE A 8 0.78 -10.44 7.18
C PHE A 8 2.12 -10.23 6.47
N ALA A 9 3.24 -10.28 7.19
CA ALA A 9 4.57 -10.15 6.61
C ALA A 9 4.88 -11.26 5.59
N ASN A 10 4.43 -12.48 5.83
CA ASN A 10 4.64 -13.60 4.91
C ASN A 10 3.98 -13.38 3.55
N PHE A 11 2.84 -12.69 3.45
CA PHE A 11 2.28 -12.36 2.13
C PHE A 11 3.25 -11.55 1.25
N TYR A 12 3.96 -10.59 1.86
CA TYR A 12 5.00 -9.84 1.16
C TYR A 12 6.19 -10.73 0.79
N LEU A 13 6.70 -11.53 1.74
CA LEU A 13 7.85 -12.39 1.53
C LEU A 13 7.59 -13.45 0.45
N ASP A 14 6.42 -14.09 0.50
CA ASP A 14 5.98 -15.07 -0.50
C ASP A 14 5.86 -14.43 -1.89
N ALA A 15 5.29 -13.22 -1.97
CA ALA A 15 5.19 -12.49 -3.23
C ALA A 15 6.58 -12.11 -3.77
N TYR A 16 7.48 -11.69 -2.89
CA TYR A 16 8.86 -11.34 -3.21
C TYR A 16 9.63 -12.57 -3.74
N GLU A 17 9.56 -13.71 -3.06
CA GLU A 17 10.19 -14.96 -3.52
C GLU A 17 9.64 -15.41 -4.87
N LYS A 18 8.32 -15.42 -5.03
CA LYS A 18 7.67 -15.77 -6.30
C LYS A 18 8.10 -14.85 -7.44
N TYR A 19 8.26 -13.56 -7.16
CA TYR A 19 8.70 -12.59 -8.14
C TYR A 19 10.13 -12.85 -8.60
N HIS A 20 11.06 -13.11 -7.66
CA HIS A 20 12.46 -13.41 -7.99
C HIS A 20 12.62 -14.75 -8.71
N ASN A 21 11.72 -15.69 -8.45
CA ASN A 21 11.66 -16.98 -9.13
C ASN A 21 10.88 -16.93 -10.46
N ASN A 22 10.39 -15.77 -10.92
CA ASN A 22 9.55 -15.60 -12.11
C ASN A 22 8.27 -16.45 -12.12
N THR A 23 7.71 -16.72 -10.93
CA THR A 23 6.47 -17.49 -10.73
C THR A 23 5.31 -16.63 -10.21
N LEU A 24 5.57 -15.35 -9.93
CA LEU A 24 4.50 -14.42 -9.55
C LEU A 24 3.63 -14.10 -10.78
N GLU A 25 2.32 -14.29 -10.63
CA GLU A 25 1.35 -13.99 -11.67
C GLU A 25 1.39 -12.50 -12.03
N SER A 26 1.30 -12.17 -13.32
CA SER A 26 1.39 -10.80 -13.82
C SER A 26 0.19 -9.93 -13.41
N ASP A 27 -0.91 -10.56 -13.02
CA ASP A 27 -2.10 -9.91 -12.51
C ASP A 27 -2.05 -9.69 -10.98
N SER A 28 -0.99 -10.12 -10.31
CA SER A 28 -0.79 -9.85 -8.88
C SER A 28 -0.56 -8.34 -8.63
N PRO A 29 -1.22 -7.75 -7.62
CA PRO A 29 -0.92 -6.37 -7.20
C PRO A 29 0.56 -6.16 -6.83
N TRP A 30 1.21 -7.20 -6.29
CA TRP A 30 2.66 -7.18 -6.00
C TRP A 30 3.52 -7.15 -7.25
N PHE A 31 3.07 -7.76 -8.35
CA PHE A 31 3.79 -7.72 -9.62
C PHE A 31 3.93 -6.26 -10.10
N ASN A 32 2.84 -5.49 -10.05
CA ASN A 32 2.87 -4.06 -10.36
C ASN A 32 3.82 -3.28 -9.45
N ALA A 33 3.82 -3.55 -8.15
CA ALA A 33 4.71 -2.88 -7.20
C ALA A 33 6.20 -3.16 -7.49
N PHE A 34 6.56 -4.42 -7.73
CA PHE A 34 7.94 -4.81 -8.00
C PHE A 34 8.43 -4.39 -9.39
N GLU A 35 7.61 -4.55 -10.42
CA GLU A 35 7.93 -4.07 -11.78
C GLU A 35 8.07 -2.56 -11.83
N THR A 36 7.24 -1.83 -11.08
CA THR A 36 7.38 -0.38 -10.95
C THR A 36 8.71 -0.02 -10.31
N GLY A 37 9.18 -0.80 -9.33
CA GLY A 37 10.53 -0.71 -8.75
C GLY A 37 11.68 -0.61 -9.76
N LYS A 38 11.50 -1.17 -10.96
CA LYS A 38 12.49 -1.13 -12.05
C LYS A 38 12.37 0.10 -12.96
N LYS A 39 11.32 0.91 -12.81
CA LYS A 39 10.98 2.05 -13.68
C LYS A 39 11.21 3.38 -12.95
N LYS A 40 11.29 4.50 -13.70
CA LYS A 40 11.47 5.84 -13.14
C LYS A 40 10.16 6.44 -12.61
N HIS A 41 9.57 5.83 -11.58
CA HIS A 41 8.41 6.38 -10.86
C HIS A 41 8.87 7.21 -9.66
N THR A 42 7.95 7.97 -9.05
CA THR A 42 8.24 8.75 -7.84
C THR A 42 8.24 7.87 -6.59
N ILE A 43 8.92 8.32 -5.53
CA ILE A 43 8.88 7.67 -4.20
C ILE A 43 7.44 7.44 -3.75
N LEU A 44 6.57 8.45 -3.96
CA LEU A 44 5.15 8.35 -3.61
C LEU A 44 4.45 7.24 -4.42
N GLN A 45 4.71 7.10 -5.72
CA GLN A 45 4.12 6.04 -6.53
C GLN A 45 4.58 4.64 -6.07
N HIS A 46 5.88 4.46 -5.80
CA HIS A 46 6.39 3.20 -5.26
C HIS A 46 5.71 2.83 -3.94
N LEU A 47 5.59 3.80 -3.03
CA LEU A 47 4.94 3.58 -1.75
C LEU A 47 3.46 3.23 -1.91
N LEU A 48 2.72 4.00 -2.72
CA LEU A 48 1.29 3.77 -2.93
C LEU A 48 1.03 2.40 -3.55
N LEU A 49 1.91 1.91 -4.43
CA LEU A 49 1.80 0.56 -4.99
C LEU A 49 2.05 -0.53 -3.94
N GLY A 50 3.05 -0.35 -3.07
CA GLY A 50 3.30 -1.27 -1.95
C GLY A 50 2.14 -1.29 -0.94
N VAL A 51 1.64 -0.11 -0.56
CA VAL A 51 0.45 0.02 0.31
C VAL A 51 -0.77 -0.62 -0.37
N ASN A 52 -0.95 -0.41 -1.67
CA ASN A 52 -2.04 -1.03 -2.40
C ASN A 52 -1.95 -2.57 -2.37
N ALA A 53 -0.80 -3.15 -2.69
CA ALA A 53 -0.65 -4.61 -2.64
C ALA A 53 -0.80 -5.16 -1.20
N HIS A 54 -0.12 -4.54 -0.23
CA HIS A 54 -0.09 -5.06 1.13
C HIS A 54 -1.36 -4.78 1.93
N VAL A 55 -1.94 -3.59 1.79
CA VAL A 55 -3.10 -3.16 2.59
C VAL A 55 -4.41 -3.42 1.86
N ASN A 56 -4.54 -3.09 0.56
CA ASN A 56 -5.82 -3.34 -0.14
C ASN A 56 -6.04 -4.83 -0.41
N TYR A 57 -4.98 -5.59 -0.68
CA TYR A 57 -5.08 -6.99 -1.06
C TYR A 57 -4.67 -7.96 0.05
N ASP A 58 -3.42 -7.96 0.53
CA ASP A 58 -2.98 -9.00 1.48
C ASP A 58 -3.70 -8.98 2.83
N LEU A 59 -4.08 -7.79 3.30
CA LEU A 59 -4.65 -7.61 4.62
C LEU A 59 -6.01 -8.31 4.77
N SER A 60 -6.82 -8.36 3.71
CA SER A 60 -8.11 -9.07 3.76
C SER A 60 -7.89 -10.58 3.85
N ASN A 61 -6.95 -11.09 3.05
CA ASN A 61 -6.54 -12.50 3.06
C ASN A 61 -5.94 -12.90 4.41
N THR A 62 -5.13 -12.02 5.02
CA THR A 62 -4.55 -12.23 6.36
C THR A 62 -5.64 -12.36 7.41
N CYS A 63 -6.63 -11.46 7.41
CA CYS A 63 -7.73 -11.51 8.35
C CYS A 63 -8.53 -12.82 8.24
N VAL A 64 -8.77 -13.31 7.03
CA VAL A 64 -9.48 -14.59 6.78
C VAL A 64 -8.68 -15.79 7.28
N VAL A 65 -7.35 -15.78 7.11
CA VAL A 65 -6.46 -16.84 7.63
C VAL A 65 -6.44 -16.86 9.15
N ILE A 66 -6.41 -15.69 9.79
CA ILE A 66 -6.28 -15.56 11.25
C ILE A 66 -7.62 -15.74 11.99
N SER A 67 -8.73 -15.34 11.39
CA SER A 67 -10.05 -15.33 12.03
C SER A 67 -11.15 -15.75 11.05
N PRO A 68 -11.20 -17.05 10.68
CA PRO A 68 -12.19 -17.55 9.73
C PRO A 68 -13.61 -17.53 10.31
N GLY A 69 -14.61 -17.56 9.43
CA GLY A 69 -16.00 -17.67 9.84
C GLY A 69 -16.47 -16.47 10.69
N LYS A 70 -17.16 -16.77 11.78
CA LYS A 70 -17.75 -15.74 12.67
C LYS A 70 -16.71 -14.98 13.49
N GLU A 71 -15.50 -15.51 13.64
CA GLU A 71 -14.42 -14.87 14.42
C GLU A 71 -13.98 -13.54 13.79
N ILE A 72 -14.16 -13.39 12.47
CA ILE A 72 -13.86 -12.16 11.73
C ILE A 72 -14.56 -10.92 12.31
N ILE A 73 -15.74 -11.10 12.91
CA ILE A 73 -16.53 -10.00 13.48
C ILE A 73 -15.79 -9.35 14.65
N ASN A 74 -15.09 -10.15 15.46
CA ASN A 74 -14.30 -9.65 16.58
C ASN A 74 -13.05 -8.94 16.08
N LEU A 75 -12.35 -9.53 15.10
CA LEU A 75 -11.15 -8.93 14.50
C LEU A 75 -11.46 -7.57 13.86
N SER A 76 -12.58 -7.44 13.15
CA SER A 76 -13.02 -6.20 12.51
C SER A 76 -13.20 -5.03 13.50
N LYS A 77 -13.61 -5.30 14.74
CA LYS A 77 -13.73 -4.24 15.77
C LYS A 77 -12.37 -3.71 16.21
N ASP A 78 -11.38 -4.57 16.35
CA ASP A 78 -10.03 -4.19 16.76
C ASP A 78 -9.24 -3.55 15.61
N TYR A 79 -9.57 -3.93 14.38
CA TYR A 79 -8.99 -3.38 13.17
C TYR A 79 -9.15 -1.85 13.07
N PHE A 80 -10.31 -1.29 13.44
CA PHE A 80 -10.52 0.16 13.47
C PHE A 80 -9.71 0.87 14.58
N LYS A 81 -9.41 0.20 15.70
CA LYS A 81 -8.57 0.76 16.77
C LYS A 81 -7.10 0.82 16.35
N ILE A 82 -6.61 -0.23 15.71
CA ILE A 82 -5.24 -0.31 15.19
C ILE A 82 -5.00 0.79 14.14
N ASN A 83 -6.01 1.18 13.37
CA ASN A 83 -5.91 2.30 12.43
C ASN A 83 -5.51 3.62 13.07
N GLN A 84 -6.00 3.90 14.28
CA GLN A 84 -5.63 5.12 14.98
C GLN A 84 -4.15 5.11 15.37
N ILE A 85 -3.61 3.96 15.77
CA ILE A 85 -2.20 3.81 16.18
C ILE A 85 -1.27 3.94 14.95
N LEU A 86 -1.62 3.28 13.85
CA LEU A 86 -0.80 3.28 12.63
C LEU A 86 -0.80 4.63 11.91
N SER A 87 -1.78 5.51 12.17
CA SER A 87 -1.79 6.86 11.59
C SER A 87 -0.56 7.67 12.02
N VAL A 88 -0.02 7.41 13.22
CA VAL A 88 1.20 8.06 13.73
C VAL A 88 2.43 7.66 12.91
N ALA A 89 2.56 6.38 12.56
CA ALA A 89 3.67 5.90 11.72
C ALA A 89 3.61 6.50 10.31
N ILE A 90 2.41 6.70 9.77
CA ILE A 90 2.20 7.32 8.45
C ILE A 90 2.64 8.79 8.46
N VAL A 91 2.40 9.52 9.55
CA VAL A 91 2.83 10.93 9.66
C VAL A 91 4.35 11.05 9.55
N GLN A 92 5.11 10.14 10.18
CA GLN A 92 6.57 10.17 10.06
C GLN A 92 7.01 9.85 8.62
N LEU A 93 6.40 8.82 8.01
CA LEU A 93 6.66 8.46 6.62
C LEU A 93 6.35 9.59 5.63
N GLU A 94 5.27 10.36 5.84
CA GLU A 94 4.93 11.54 5.02
C GLU A 94 6.03 12.60 5.09
N LYS A 95 6.59 12.87 6.28
CA LYS A 95 7.69 13.82 6.45
C LYS A 95 8.94 13.39 5.67
N ASP A 96 9.32 12.13 5.82
CA ASP A 96 10.51 11.57 5.15
C ASP A 96 10.37 11.65 3.62
N ILE A 97 9.17 11.39 3.08
CA ILE A 97 8.87 11.55 1.65
C ILE A 97 8.99 13.01 1.21
N PHE A 98 8.40 13.94 1.96
CA PHE A 98 8.47 15.37 1.62
C PHE A 98 9.89 15.92 1.71
N TYR A 99 10.74 15.32 2.54
CA TYR A 99 12.15 15.65 2.61
C TYR A 99 12.94 15.10 1.41
N LEU A 100 12.68 13.84 1.02
CA LEU A 100 13.30 13.21 -0.15
C LEU A 100 12.74 13.71 -1.49
N SER A 101 11.58 14.37 -1.49
CA SER A 101 10.86 14.87 -2.67
C SER A 101 10.58 16.37 -2.54
N PRO A 102 11.56 17.24 -2.86
CA PRO A 102 11.48 18.68 -2.57
C PRO A 102 10.28 19.40 -3.19
N VAL A 103 9.91 19.05 -4.43
CA VAL A 103 8.74 19.62 -5.10
C VAL A 103 7.47 19.20 -4.38
N LEU A 104 7.34 17.91 -4.03
CA LEU A 104 6.19 17.40 -3.29
C LEU A 104 6.10 18.02 -1.89
N GLY A 105 7.22 18.18 -1.19
CA GLY A 105 7.29 18.86 0.10
C GLY A 105 6.93 20.34 0.02
N THR A 106 7.31 21.03 -1.05
CA THR A 106 6.91 22.43 -1.29
C THR A 106 5.41 22.54 -1.55
N LEU A 107 4.86 21.66 -2.38
CA LEU A 107 3.42 21.59 -2.64
C LEU A 107 2.63 21.29 -1.36
N ALA A 108 3.13 20.39 -0.49
CA ALA A 108 2.51 20.07 0.79
C ALA A 108 2.43 21.29 1.72
N LYS A 109 3.48 22.12 1.77
CA LYS A 109 3.47 23.39 2.53
C LYS A 109 2.46 24.40 1.99
N MET A 110 2.32 24.48 0.66
CA MET A 110 1.37 25.40 0.02
C MET A 110 -0.08 24.92 0.11
N ILE A 111 -0.29 23.61 0.23
CA ILE A 111 -1.60 22.97 0.28
C ILE A 111 -1.71 22.18 1.59
N PRO A 112 -2.14 22.81 2.71
CA PRO A 112 -2.17 22.17 4.04
C PRO A 112 -3.08 20.92 4.13
N LYS A 113 -3.97 20.72 3.14
CA LYS A 113 -4.78 19.51 2.98
C LYS A 113 -3.98 18.34 2.38
N LEU A 114 -2.97 18.62 1.56
CA LEU A 114 -2.10 17.62 0.93
C LEU A 114 -1.15 16.99 1.96
N GLU A 115 -0.55 17.82 2.82
CA GLU A 115 0.31 17.40 3.95
C GLU A 115 -0.39 16.43 4.91
N ARG A 116 -1.68 16.65 5.19
CA ARG A 116 -2.43 15.89 6.22
C ARG A 116 -3.22 14.69 5.71
N LYS A 117 -3.32 14.50 4.39
CA LYS A 117 -4.28 13.53 3.82
C LYS A 117 -3.72 12.61 2.75
N LEU A 118 -2.49 12.80 2.27
CA LEU A 118 -1.98 12.05 1.12
C LEU A 118 -1.98 10.54 1.37
N LEU A 119 -1.30 10.08 2.43
CA LEU A 119 -1.19 8.66 2.74
C LEU A 119 -2.26 8.21 3.72
N ASN A 120 -2.61 9.06 4.70
CA ASN A 120 -3.62 8.73 5.71
C ASN A 120 -5.01 8.46 5.13
N PHE A 121 -5.45 9.20 4.10
CA PHE A 121 -6.71 8.93 3.41
C PHE A 121 -6.66 7.60 2.66
N SER A 122 -5.57 7.37 1.92
CA SER A 122 -5.37 6.14 1.15
C SER A 122 -5.41 4.90 2.05
N VAL A 123 -4.68 4.92 3.17
CA VAL A 123 -4.62 3.78 4.10
C VAL A 123 -5.95 3.57 4.84
N SER A 124 -6.65 4.64 5.24
CA SER A 124 -7.93 4.49 5.96
C SER A 124 -9.02 3.86 5.09
N VAL A 125 -9.14 4.32 3.84
CA VAL A 125 -10.09 3.77 2.86
C VAL A 125 -9.70 2.35 2.49
N ALA A 126 -8.41 2.12 2.25
CA ALA A 126 -7.85 0.80 1.93
C ALA A 126 -8.23 -0.25 2.96
N ARG A 127 -8.07 0.12 4.23
CA ARG A 127 -8.35 -0.75 5.36
C ARG A 127 -9.84 -1.04 5.52
N ALA A 128 -10.70 -0.02 5.39
CA ALA A 128 -12.14 -0.27 5.41
C ALA A 128 -12.56 -1.27 4.33
N LYS A 129 -12.01 -1.13 3.11
CA LYS A 129 -12.27 -2.05 2.00
C LYS A 129 -11.71 -3.45 2.23
N SER A 130 -10.51 -3.56 2.80
CA SER A 130 -9.91 -4.83 3.19
C SER A 130 -10.75 -5.55 4.25
N CYS A 131 -11.26 -4.83 5.26
CA CYS A 131 -12.14 -5.37 6.29
C CYS A 131 -13.46 -5.87 5.71
N GLU A 132 -14.08 -5.10 4.82
CA GLU A 132 -15.30 -5.48 4.10
C GLU A 132 -15.07 -6.78 3.30
N CYS A 133 -13.99 -6.84 2.53
CA CYS A 133 -13.62 -8.02 1.76
C CYS A 133 -13.35 -9.25 2.64
N ALA A 134 -12.67 -9.06 3.77
CA ALA A 134 -12.40 -10.15 4.72
C ALA A 134 -13.69 -10.72 5.32
N CYS A 135 -14.63 -9.86 5.70
CA CYS A 135 -15.96 -10.28 6.18
C CYS A 135 -16.71 -11.10 5.12
N ILE A 136 -16.72 -10.63 3.87
CA ILE A 136 -17.36 -11.37 2.76
C ILE A 136 -16.71 -12.74 2.59
N GLN A 137 -15.38 -12.79 2.50
CA GLN A 137 -14.62 -14.04 2.33
C GLN A 137 -14.83 -15.03 3.48
N ALA A 138 -14.83 -14.55 4.72
CA ALA A 138 -14.94 -15.41 5.90
C ALA A 138 -16.34 -16.00 6.08
N MET A 139 -17.38 -15.33 5.60
CA MET A 139 -18.78 -15.77 5.72
C MET A 139 -19.32 -16.50 4.49
N SER A 140 -18.57 -16.52 3.39
CA SER A 140 -18.96 -17.18 2.14
C SER A 140 -18.55 -18.65 2.10
N ASP A 141 -19.20 -19.41 1.22
CA ASP A 141 -18.70 -20.72 0.80
C ASP A 141 -17.41 -20.57 -0.04
N GLU A 142 -16.80 -21.69 -0.45
CA GLU A 142 -15.53 -21.65 -1.18
C GLU A 142 -15.63 -20.91 -2.52
N LYS A 143 -16.79 -20.96 -3.18
CA LYS A 143 -17.02 -20.22 -4.42
C LYS A 143 -17.06 -18.71 -4.14
N GLY A 144 -17.86 -18.27 -3.17
CA GLY A 144 -17.96 -16.86 -2.81
C GLY A 144 -16.66 -16.29 -2.24
N LYS A 145 -15.87 -17.11 -1.53
CA LYS A 145 -14.52 -16.73 -1.08
C LYS A 145 -13.59 -16.46 -2.27
N ALA A 146 -13.59 -17.34 -3.28
CA ALA A 146 -12.80 -17.16 -4.49
C ALA A 146 -13.22 -15.91 -5.27
N GLU A 147 -14.52 -15.67 -5.45
CA GLU A 147 -15.06 -14.48 -6.12
C GLU A 147 -14.67 -13.18 -5.38
N ALA A 148 -14.77 -13.16 -4.05
CA ALA A 148 -14.41 -12.00 -3.25
C ALA A 148 -12.89 -11.71 -3.30
N ARG A 149 -12.05 -12.75 -3.29
CA ARG A 149 -10.61 -12.62 -3.46
C ARG A 149 -10.26 -12.08 -4.84
N GLU A 150 -10.89 -12.59 -5.89
CA GLU A 150 -10.64 -12.16 -7.26
C GLU A 150 -11.11 -10.71 -7.48
N GLY A 151 -12.27 -10.33 -6.95
CA GLY A 151 -12.75 -8.95 -6.96
C GLY A 151 -11.80 -7.99 -6.24
N SER A 152 -11.23 -8.40 -5.10
CA SER A 152 -10.22 -7.62 -4.38
C SER A 152 -8.92 -7.49 -5.17
N LYS A 153 -8.46 -8.57 -5.81
CA LYS A 153 -7.29 -8.56 -6.70
C LYS A 153 -7.49 -7.58 -7.86
N ALA A 154 -8.61 -7.68 -8.58
CA ALA A 154 -8.95 -6.82 -9.70
C ALA A 154 -9.04 -5.34 -9.29
N MET A 155 -9.65 -5.04 -8.13
CA MET A 155 -9.68 -3.68 -7.59
C MET A 155 -8.27 -3.15 -7.30
N ALA A 156 -7.42 -3.95 -6.65
CA ALA A 156 -6.05 -3.56 -6.36
C ALA A 156 -5.22 -3.37 -7.65
N GLN A 157 -5.43 -4.18 -8.68
CA GLN A 157 -4.79 -3.97 -9.97
C GLN A 157 -5.21 -2.65 -10.62
N GLU A 158 -6.50 -2.34 -10.62
CA GLU A 158 -7.02 -1.09 -11.20
C GLU A 158 -6.46 0.14 -10.47
N ILE A 159 -6.42 0.10 -9.13
CA ILE A 159 -5.77 1.13 -8.33
C ILE A 159 -4.28 1.25 -8.70
N GLY A 160 -3.58 0.12 -8.81
CA GLY A 160 -2.17 0.09 -9.22
C GLY A 160 -1.93 0.72 -10.59
N ASN A 161 -2.77 0.41 -11.57
CA ASN A 161 -2.71 0.98 -12.91
C ASN A 161 -2.91 2.50 -12.90
N ARG A 162 -3.85 3.00 -12.10
CA ARG A 162 -4.08 4.44 -11.91
C ARG A 162 -2.94 5.14 -11.18
N ILE A 163 -2.27 4.46 -10.24
CA ILE A 163 -1.08 5.01 -9.58
C ILE A 163 0.07 5.12 -10.58
N MET A 164 0.31 4.10 -11.40
CA MET A 164 1.36 4.12 -12.43
C MET A 164 1.07 5.13 -13.54
N ASN A 165 -0.20 5.26 -13.92
CA ASN A 165 -0.64 6.09 -15.04
C ASN A 165 -1.82 6.99 -14.65
N PRO A 166 -1.61 8.04 -13.83
CA PRO A 166 -2.69 8.93 -13.36
C PRO A 166 -3.31 9.84 -14.44
N GLY A 167 -2.92 9.71 -15.71
CA GLY A 167 -3.40 10.50 -16.84
C GLY A 167 -2.40 11.56 -17.30
N LEU A 168 -2.60 12.18 -18.46
CA LEU A 168 -1.59 12.99 -19.14
C LEU A 168 -1.03 14.16 -18.30
N LEU A 169 -1.92 15.00 -17.75
CA LEU A 169 -1.50 16.15 -16.94
C LEU A 169 -0.83 15.72 -15.63
N ALA A 170 -1.37 14.68 -14.99
CA ALA A 170 -0.80 14.14 -13.76
C ALA A 170 0.54 13.44 -14.01
N ASN A 171 0.70 12.74 -15.13
CA ASN A 171 1.96 12.13 -15.56
C ASN A 171 3.05 13.19 -15.73
N PHE A 172 2.71 14.35 -16.30
CA PHE A 172 3.65 15.46 -16.41
C PHE A 172 4.06 15.99 -15.03
N ALA A 173 3.09 16.21 -14.12
CA ALA A 173 3.40 16.65 -12.76
C ALA A 173 4.28 15.63 -12.00
N VAL A 174 3.93 14.35 -12.08
CA VAL A 174 4.69 13.24 -11.47
C VAL A 174 6.09 13.13 -12.08
N PHE A 175 6.24 13.36 -13.39
CA PHE A 175 7.55 13.42 -14.03
C PHE A 175 8.42 14.53 -13.44
N ILE A 176 7.87 15.75 -13.31
CA ILE A 176 8.59 16.89 -12.69
C ILE A 176 8.96 16.58 -11.24
N ILE A 177 8.06 15.99 -10.46
CA ILE A 177 8.37 15.55 -9.10
C ILE A 177 9.53 14.55 -9.13
N GLY A 178 9.43 13.49 -9.92
CA GLY A 178 10.39 12.39 -9.92
C GLY A 178 11.81 12.76 -10.38
N ILE A 179 11.98 13.78 -11.23
CA ILE A 179 13.33 14.25 -11.61
C ILE A 179 14.01 15.04 -10.48
N THR A 180 13.24 15.59 -9.53
CA THR A 180 13.76 16.38 -8.40
C THR A 180 13.98 15.56 -7.13
N GLU A 181 13.50 14.32 -7.09
CA GLU A 181 13.65 13.45 -5.94
C GLU A 181 15.09 12.99 -5.73
N VAL A 182 15.46 12.80 -4.46
CA VAL A 182 16.68 12.08 -4.11
C VAL A 182 16.54 10.63 -4.59
N ARG A 183 17.56 10.13 -5.28
CA ARG A 183 17.57 8.79 -5.87
C ARG A 183 18.74 7.98 -5.34
N GLY A 184 18.48 6.69 -5.16
CA GLY A 184 19.45 5.70 -4.70
C GLY A 184 19.33 5.47 -3.19
N MET A 185 19.24 4.20 -2.80
CA MET A 185 19.02 3.78 -1.41
C MET A 185 20.02 4.43 -0.44
N LYS A 186 21.32 4.36 -0.74
CA LYS A 186 22.38 4.94 0.09
C LYS A 186 22.19 6.44 0.31
N LYS A 187 21.93 7.19 -0.76
CA LYS A 187 21.74 8.64 -0.69
C LYS A 187 20.46 9.01 0.07
N ASN A 188 19.40 8.22 -0.09
CA ASN A 188 18.16 8.42 0.67
C ASN A 188 18.41 8.25 2.17
N ILE A 189 19.17 7.22 2.58
CA ILE A 189 19.54 7.00 3.99
C ILE A 189 20.37 8.16 4.52
N GLU A 190 21.44 8.56 3.82
CA GLU A 190 22.30 9.69 4.22
C GLU A 190 21.50 10.99 4.40
N VAL A 191 20.57 11.27 3.48
CA VAL A 191 19.72 12.46 3.55
C VAL A 191 18.77 12.38 4.76
N LEU A 192 18.13 11.23 5.00
CA LEU A 192 17.22 11.06 6.15
C LEU A 192 17.95 11.15 7.51
N GLU A 193 19.19 10.67 7.61
CA GLU A 193 20.01 10.79 8.82
C GLU A 193 20.36 12.26 9.16
N MET A 194 20.38 13.16 8.17
CA MET A 194 20.59 14.59 8.38
C MET A 194 19.32 15.34 8.87
N GLN A 195 18.19 14.65 8.97
CA GLN A 195 16.91 15.19 9.44
C GLN A 195 16.77 15.14 10.99
N GLU A 196 17.61 14.35 11.68
CA GLU A 196 17.67 14.22 13.15
C GLU A 196 18.54 15.30 13.80
#